data_AF-A0A2N0V8X5-F1
#
_entry.id   AF-A0A2N0V8X5-F1
#
_cell.length_a   1.000
_cell.length_b   1.000
_cell.length_c   1.000
_cell.angle_alpha   90.00
_cell.angle_beta   90.00
_cell.angle_gamma   90.00
#
_symmetry.space_group_name_H-M   'P 1'
#
loop_
_entity.id
_entity.type
_entity.pdbx_description
1 polymer ?
#
loop_
_entity_poly.entity_id
_entity_poly.type
_entity_poly.pdbx_seq_one_letter_code
_entity_poly.pdbx_strand_id
1 'polypeptide(L)'
;MSPINSTATNISLPRIYTAPCIIVGSVAAWLFWLLAGEHRAVPPELLVSPMATLFTLTALVWLTMVVARNVAVIRGHASIRYFADYKADVPADDRFERPARTFNNLMQVPALFYVICLLMLVEKEVDTVQIALAWAFVVLRYVHAVIYMAVNWVPYRFATWASSCIILGVLWFRFVTAVGLG
;
A
#
# COMPACT_ATOMS: atom_id res chain seq x y z
N MET A 1 -6.22 33.49 -12.32
CA MET A 1 -5.80 32.52 -11.29
C MET A 1 -4.49 33.00 -10.69
N SER A 2 -4.46 33.32 -9.41
CA SER A 2 -3.22 33.55 -8.68
C SER A 2 -2.40 32.26 -8.65
N PRO A 3 -1.07 32.30 -8.84
CA PRO A 3 -0.24 31.11 -8.77
C PRO A 3 -0.38 30.50 -7.38
N ILE A 4 -0.69 29.20 -7.33
CA ILE A 4 -0.76 28.43 -6.09
C ILE A 4 0.63 28.46 -5.48
N ASN A 5 0.77 29.18 -4.37
CA ASN A 5 2.00 29.19 -3.59
C ASN A 5 2.20 27.80 -2.96
N SER A 6 2.91 26.91 -3.65
CA SER A 6 3.18 25.53 -3.23
C SER A 6 3.96 25.44 -1.92
N THR A 7 4.48 26.57 -1.44
CA THR A 7 5.22 26.77 -0.19
C THR A 7 4.39 27.43 0.93
N ALA A 8 3.06 27.29 0.91
CA ALA A 8 2.19 27.78 2.01
C ALA A 8 2.49 27.15 3.40
N THR A 9 3.29 26.09 3.44
CA THR A 9 3.92 25.56 4.65
C THR A 9 5.42 25.88 4.63
N ASN A 10 5.96 26.49 5.69
CA ASN A 10 7.40 26.74 5.94
C ASN A 10 8.25 25.45 6.05
N ILE A 11 8.08 24.50 5.13
CA ILE A 11 8.79 23.22 5.09
C ILE A 11 9.73 23.30 3.89
N SER A 12 11.03 23.23 4.15
CA SER A 12 12.04 23.29 3.11
C SER A 12 11.94 22.06 2.19
N LEU A 13 12.16 22.24 0.87
CA LEU A 13 12.14 21.16 -0.11
C LEU A 13 13.01 19.95 0.31
N PRO A 14 14.24 20.13 0.86
CA PRO A 14 15.02 19.01 1.36
C PRO A 14 14.26 18.15 2.37
N ARG A 15 13.48 18.75 3.29
CA ARG A 15 12.72 18.01 4.30
C ARG A 15 11.54 17.21 3.72
N ILE A 16 11.03 17.63 2.56
CA ILE A 16 9.97 16.93 1.83
C ILE A 16 10.54 15.70 1.13
N TYR A 17 11.72 15.79 0.54
CA TYR A 17 12.29 14.73 -0.30
C TYR A 17 13.23 13.77 0.43
N THR A 18 13.88 14.18 1.53
CA THR A 18 14.84 13.32 2.26
C THR A 18 14.19 12.04 2.76
N ALA A 19 13.04 12.16 3.41
CA ALA A 19 12.30 11.03 3.95
C ALA A 19 11.94 9.97 2.89
N PRO A 20 11.29 10.34 1.76
CA PRO A 20 11.07 9.41 0.66
C PRO A 20 12.34 8.77 0.10
N CYS A 21 13.40 9.56 -0.11
CA CYS A 21 14.67 9.03 -0.63
C CYS A 21 15.29 8.01 0.31
N ILE A 22 15.24 8.24 1.62
CA ILE A 22 15.75 7.30 2.62
C ILE A 22 14.94 6.00 2.59
N ILE A 23 13.61 6.08 2.59
CA ILE A 23 12.73 4.91 2.59
C ILE A 23 12.95 4.07 1.32
N VAL A 24 12.91 4.70 0.15
CA VAL A 24 13.08 4.01 -1.14
C VAL A 24 14.51 3.47 -1.27
N GLY A 25 15.52 4.26 -0.90
CA GLY A 25 16.92 3.83 -0.92
C GLY A 25 17.21 2.66 0.00
N SER A 26 16.62 2.63 1.20
CA SER A 26 16.72 1.51 2.13
C SER A 26 16.11 0.23 1.55
N VAL A 27 14.98 0.35 0.85
CA VAL A 27 14.35 -0.79 0.17
C VAL A 27 15.22 -1.30 -0.98
N ALA A 28 15.82 -0.42 -1.77
CA ALA A 28 16.75 -0.82 -2.84
C ALA A 28 17.99 -1.54 -2.28
N ALA A 29 18.57 -1.03 -1.20
CA ALA A 29 19.70 -1.67 -0.54
C ALA A 29 19.32 -3.05 0.03
N TRP A 30 18.17 -3.15 0.69
CA TRP A 30 17.66 -4.43 1.21
C TRP A 30 17.37 -5.43 0.10
N LEU A 31 16.77 -4.99 -1.02
CA LEU A 31 16.53 -5.82 -2.19
C LEU A 31 17.82 -6.38 -2.76
N PHE A 32 18.87 -5.57 -2.89
CA PHE A 32 20.16 -6.03 -3.36
C PHE A 32 20.70 -7.19 -2.49
N TRP A 33 20.69 -7.01 -1.17
CA TRP A 33 21.12 -8.04 -0.23
C TRP A 33 20.24 -9.30 -0.27
N LEU A 34 18.92 -9.12 -0.35
CA LEU A 34 17.98 -10.25 -0.41
C LEU A 34 18.18 -11.07 -1.68
N LEU A 35 18.32 -10.42 -2.83
CA LEU A 35 18.49 -11.06 -4.14
C LEU A 35 19.86 -11.73 -4.31
N ALA A 36 20.87 -11.25 -3.59
CA ALA A 36 22.20 -11.87 -3.53
C ALA A 36 22.26 -13.06 -2.54
N GLY A 37 21.23 -13.24 -1.71
CA GLY A 37 21.15 -14.32 -0.74
C GLY A 37 20.88 -15.68 -1.37
N GLU A 38 20.85 -16.71 -0.52
CA GLU A 38 20.54 -18.06 -0.95
C GLU A 38 19.06 -18.23 -1.33
N HIS A 39 18.85 -18.78 -2.53
CA HIS A 39 17.54 -19.17 -3.03
C HIS A 39 17.32 -20.64 -2.73
N ARG A 40 16.37 -20.94 -1.85
CA ARG A 40 15.97 -22.32 -1.56
C ARG A 40 14.51 -22.48 -1.93
N ALA A 41 14.18 -23.55 -2.65
CA ALA A 41 12.79 -23.90 -2.91
C ALA A 41 12.07 -24.14 -1.57
N VAL A 42 10.85 -23.63 -1.46
CA VAL A 42 10.02 -23.74 -0.26
C VAL A 42 8.60 -24.15 -0.62
N PRO A 43 7.83 -24.71 0.33
CA PRO A 43 6.46 -25.08 0.06
C PRO A 43 5.60 -23.87 -0.34
N PRO A 44 4.88 -23.91 -1.49
CA PRO A 44 4.10 -22.79 -2.00
C PRO A 44 3.01 -22.29 -1.05
N GLU A 45 2.45 -23.17 -0.21
CA GLU A 45 1.40 -22.85 0.76
C GLU A 45 1.80 -21.75 1.76
N LEU A 46 3.10 -21.48 1.93
CA LEU A 46 3.60 -20.37 2.75
C LEU A 46 3.11 -18.99 2.25
N LEU A 47 2.71 -18.88 0.97
CA LEU A 47 2.10 -17.66 0.41
C LEU A 47 0.70 -17.36 0.95
N VAL A 48 -0.01 -18.37 1.47
CA VAL A 48 -1.37 -18.17 2.00
C VAL A 48 -1.35 -17.21 3.19
N SER A 49 -0.30 -17.25 4.02
CA SER A 49 -0.16 -16.39 5.20
C SER A 49 -0.09 -14.89 4.87
N PRO A 50 0.82 -14.41 3.98
CA PRO A 50 0.83 -13.01 3.59
C PRO A 50 -0.45 -12.60 2.85
N MET A 51 -1.05 -13.48 2.03
CA MET A 51 -2.35 -13.23 1.40
C MET A 51 -3.46 -12.99 2.43
N ALA A 52 -3.61 -13.88 3.41
CA ALA A 52 -4.61 -13.74 4.47
C ALA A 52 -4.36 -12.49 5.34
N THR A 53 -3.09 -12.16 5.59
CA THR A 53 -2.71 -10.98 6.36
C THR A 53 -3.07 -9.68 5.62
N LEU A 54 -2.88 -9.64 4.30
CA LEU A 54 -3.29 -8.51 3.49
C LEU A 54 -4.81 -8.39 3.39
N PHE A 55 -5.51 -9.52 3.29
CA PHE A 55 -6.97 -9.55 3.29
C PHE A 55 -7.52 -8.97 4.59
N THR A 56 -6.90 -9.34 5.71
CA THR A 56 -7.24 -8.81 7.04
C THR A 56 -7.09 -7.28 7.06
N LEU A 57 -6.01 -6.72 6.51
CA LEU A 57 -5.85 -5.26 6.39
C LEU A 57 -7.00 -4.63 5.59
N THR A 58 -7.30 -5.20 4.42
CA THR A 58 -8.36 -4.69 3.54
C THR A 58 -9.72 -4.72 4.24
N ALA A 59 -10.03 -5.80 4.94
CA ALA A 59 -11.27 -5.94 5.72
C ALA A 59 -11.32 -4.92 6.87
N LEU A 60 -10.23 -4.73 7.62
CA LEU A 60 -10.17 -3.74 8.70
C LEU A 60 -10.37 -2.31 8.20
N VAL A 61 -9.73 -1.93 7.08
CA VAL A 61 -9.88 -0.59 6.50
C VAL A 61 -11.28 -0.40 5.91
N TRP A 62 -11.85 -1.45 5.31
CA TRP A 62 -13.24 -1.43 4.83
C TRP A 62 -14.23 -1.17 5.97
N LEU A 63 -14.12 -1.93 7.07
CA LEU A 63 -14.97 -1.73 8.25
C LEU A 63 -14.78 -0.33 8.84
N THR A 64 -13.53 0.14 8.92
CA THR A 64 -13.21 1.50 9.39
C THR A 64 -13.88 2.57 8.52
N MET A 65 -13.88 2.40 7.19
CA MET A 65 -14.60 3.27 6.26
C MET A 65 -16.11 3.27 6.51
N VAL A 66 -16.71 2.09 6.65
CA VAL A 66 -18.16 1.98 6.92
C VAL A 66 -18.51 2.70 8.21
N VAL A 67 -17.76 2.48 9.29
CA VAL A 67 -17.97 3.14 10.58
C VAL A 67 -17.79 4.65 10.45
N ALA A 68 -16.69 5.11 9.85
CA ALA A 68 -16.39 6.54 9.71
C ALA A 68 -17.50 7.30 8.96
N ARG A 69 -18.02 6.73 7.86
CA ARG A 69 -19.11 7.34 7.08
C ARG A 69 -20.42 7.42 7.85
N ASN A 70 -20.81 6.33 8.51
CA ASN A 70 -22.04 6.31 9.32
C ASN A 70 -21.95 7.30 10.49
N VAL A 71 -20.81 7.34 11.19
CA VAL A 71 -20.57 8.31 12.27
C VAL A 71 -20.62 9.74 11.74
N ALA A 72 -20.07 10.02 10.56
CA ALA A 72 -20.12 11.34 9.95
C ALA A 72 -21.55 11.81 9.69
N VAL A 73 -22.42 10.92 9.17
CA VAL A 73 -23.84 11.24 8.93
C VAL A 73 -24.60 11.39 10.25
N ILE A 74 -24.49 10.43 11.15
CA ILE A 74 -25.23 10.42 12.43
C ILE A 74 -24.90 11.64 13.29
N ARG A 75 -23.63 12.08 13.28
CA ARG A 75 -23.17 13.26 14.04
C ARG A 75 -23.30 14.58 13.27
N GLY A 76 -23.86 14.57 12.06
CA GLY A 76 -24.06 15.78 11.25
C GLY A 76 -22.76 16.40 10.70
N HIS A 77 -21.67 15.64 10.62
CA HIS A 77 -20.42 16.08 9.98
C HIS A 77 -20.46 15.95 8.44
N ALA A 78 -21.38 15.14 7.91
CA ALA A 78 -21.59 14.93 6.48
C ALA A 78 -23.07 14.70 6.21
N SER A 79 -23.56 15.11 5.04
CA SER A 79 -24.92 14.79 4.60
C SER A 79 -24.95 13.46 3.83
N ILE A 80 -26.10 12.78 3.78
CA ILE A 80 -26.27 11.62 2.88
C ILE A 80 -26.08 12.04 1.42
N ARG A 81 -26.48 13.26 1.08
CA ARG A 81 -26.31 13.85 -0.25
C ARG A 81 -24.84 13.95 -0.65
N TYR A 82 -23.96 14.33 0.28
CA TYR A 82 -22.52 14.36 0.03
C TYR A 82 -22.00 13.00 -0.49
N PHE A 83 -22.37 11.89 0.16
CA PHE A 83 -21.88 10.57 -0.27
C PHE A 83 -22.52 10.06 -1.57
N ALA A 84 -23.57 10.71 -2.06
CA ALA A 84 -24.20 10.37 -3.33
C ALA A 84 -23.45 10.97 -4.53
N ASP A 85 -22.92 12.19 -4.42
CA ASP A 85 -22.29 12.91 -5.53
C ASP A 85 -20.86 13.40 -5.29
N TYR A 86 -20.39 13.39 -4.04
CA TYR A 86 -19.11 13.92 -3.55
C TYR A 86 -18.87 15.40 -3.91
N LYS A 87 -19.92 16.19 -4.12
CA LYS A 87 -19.85 17.58 -4.58
C LYS A 87 -20.43 18.57 -3.58
N ALA A 88 -21.58 18.26 -2.97
CA ALA A 88 -22.24 19.14 -2.01
C ALA A 88 -21.85 18.77 -0.57
N ASP A 89 -21.83 19.74 0.35
CA ASP A 89 -21.65 19.49 1.79
C ASP A 89 -20.36 18.71 2.15
N VAL A 90 -19.26 19.03 1.48
CA VAL A 90 -17.95 18.40 1.74
C VAL A 90 -17.61 18.51 3.23
N PRO A 91 -17.32 17.39 3.92
CA PRO A 91 -17.00 17.41 5.34
C PRO A 91 -15.81 18.33 5.62
N ALA A 92 -15.94 19.19 6.63
CA ALA A 92 -14.85 20.08 7.03
C ALA A 92 -13.62 19.29 7.54
N ASP A 93 -13.84 18.08 8.06
CA ASP A 93 -12.76 17.19 8.49
C ASP A 93 -12.55 16.02 7.53
N ASP A 94 -11.38 16.00 6.92
CA ASP A 94 -10.91 14.97 6.00
C ASP A 94 -10.85 13.55 6.61
N ARG A 95 -10.79 13.42 7.93
CA ARG A 95 -10.67 12.10 8.60
C ARG A 95 -11.79 11.11 8.26
N PHE A 96 -12.96 11.60 7.87
CA PHE A 96 -14.08 10.75 7.47
C PHE A 96 -13.92 10.16 6.06
N GLU A 97 -13.11 10.79 5.21
CA GLU A 97 -12.81 10.35 3.85
C GLU A 97 -11.51 9.53 3.75
N ARG A 98 -10.56 9.73 4.67
CA ARG A 98 -9.27 9.02 4.65
C ARG A 98 -9.41 7.48 4.58
N PRO A 99 -10.27 6.82 5.38
CA PRO A 99 -10.44 5.37 5.29
C PRO A 99 -10.98 4.93 3.92
N ALA A 100 -11.90 5.70 3.32
CA ALA A 100 -12.44 5.40 2.00
C ALA A 100 -11.37 5.45 0.90
N ARG A 101 -10.53 6.49 0.92
CA ARG A 101 -9.42 6.61 -0.02
C ARG A 101 -8.34 5.56 0.21
N THR A 102 -8.09 5.19 1.47
CA THR A 102 -7.17 4.10 1.82
C THR A 102 -7.69 2.76 1.32
N PHE A 103 -8.99 2.47 1.51
CA PHE A 103 -9.64 1.27 1.00
C PHE A 103 -9.54 1.20 -0.53
N ASN A 104 -9.86 2.28 -1.23
CA ASN A 104 -9.74 2.33 -2.70
C ASN A 104 -8.30 2.06 -3.17
N ASN A 105 -7.28 2.57 -2.46
CA ASN A 105 -5.89 2.27 -2.77
C ASN A 105 -5.56 0.78 -2.58
N LEU A 106 -6.09 0.16 -1.51
CA LEU A 106 -5.91 -1.26 -1.22
C LEU A 106 -6.62 -2.17 -2.25
N MET A 107 -7.63 -1.68 -2.97
CA MET A 107 -8.30 -2.46 -4.01
C MET A 107 -7.58 -2.45 -5.37
N GLN A 108 -6.60 -1.56 -5.56
CA GLN A 108 -5.90 -1.41 -6.85
C GLN A 108 -4.62 -2.25 -6.91
N VAL A 109 -3.54 -1.79 -6.26
CA VAL A 109 -2.23 -2.46 -6.37
C VAL A 109 -2.21 -3.83 -5.67
N PRO A 110 -2.82 -4.02 -4.48
CA PRO A 110 -2.90 -5.34 -3.85
C PRO A 110 -3.62 -6.42 -4.66
N ALA A 111 -4.52 -6.07 -5.59
CA ALA A 111 -5.14 -7.06 -6.47
C ALA A 111 -4.08 -7.80 -7.31
N LEU A 112 -3.09 -7.07 -7.82
CA LEU A 112 -1.97 -7.63 -8.58
C LEU A 112 -1.04 -8.52 -7.71
N PHE A 113 -0.98 -8.26 -6.40
CA PHE A 113 -0.27 -9.12 -5.45
C PHE A 113 -0.97 -10.47 -5.28
N TYR A 114 -2.29 -10.49 -5.11
CA TYR A 114 -3.02 -11.76 -5.05
C TYR A 114 -2.87 -12.57 -6.33
N VAL A 115 -2.90 -11.92 -7.50
CA VAL A 115 -2.71 -12.60 -8.79
C VAL A 115 -1.37 -13.31 -8.84
N ILE A 116 -0.25 -12.64 -8.51
CA ILE A 116 1.06 -13.29 -8.57
C ILE A 116 1.22 -14.40 -7.55
N CYS A 117 0.68 -14.24 -6.34
CA CYS A 117 0.71 -15.32 -5.34
C CYS A 117 -0.10 -16.54 -5.79
N LEU A 118 -1.25 -16.34 -6.44
CA LEU A 118 -2.05 -17.44 -6.99
C LEU A 118 -1.31 -18.15 -8.14
N LEU A 119 -0.67 -17.39 -9.04
CA LEU A 119 0.14 -17.97 -10.11
C LEU A 119 1.29 -18.82 -9.56
N MET A 120 2.01 -18.29 -8.56
CA MET A 120 3.06 -19.03 -7.86
C MET A 120 2.55 -20.31 -7.16
N LEU A 121 1.35 -20.27 -6.57
CA LEU A 121 0.71 -21.46 -5.97
C LEU A 121 0.36 -22.52 -7.03
N VAL A 122 -0.03 -22.10 -8.23
CA VAL A 122 -0.38 -23.00 -9.34
C VAL A 122 0.86 -23.64 -9.95
N GLU A 123 1.89 -22.84 -10.27
CA GLU A 123 3.14 -23.33 -10.86
C GLU A 123 3.99 -24.12 -9.86
N LYS A 124 3.77 -23.93 -8.55
CA LYS A 124 4.52 -24.56 -7.45
C LYS A 124 6.01 -24.18 -7.41
N GLU A 125 6.39 -23.15 -8.16
CA GLU A 125 7.73 -22.58 -8.18
C GLU A 125 7.80 -21.40 -7.19
N VAL A 126 8.22 -21.70 -5.95
CA VAL A 126 8.36 -20.73 -4.87
C VAL A 126 9.69 -20.88 -4.13
N ASP A 127 10.40 -19.78 -3.92
CA ASP A 127 11.64 -19.71 -3.16
C ASP A 127 11.56 -18.84 -1.88
N THR A 128 12.58 -18.96 -1.03
CA THR A 128 12.77 -18.17 0.19
C THR A 128 12.68 -16.66 -0.04
N VAL A 129 13.16 -16.16 -1.18
CA VAL A 129 13.19 -14.74 -1.50
C VAL A 129 11.80 -14.23 -1.88
N GLN A 130 11.02 -14.99 -2.64
CA GLN A 130 9.66 -14.61 -2.98
C GLN A 130 8.75 -14.57 -1.75
N ILE A 131 8.94 -15.47 -0.78
CA ILE A 131 8.23 -15.39 0.52
C ILE A 131 8.63 -14.12 1.29
N ALA A 132 9.92 -13.78 1.33
CA ALA A 132 10.38 -12.55 1.98
C ALA A 132 9.83 -11.28 1.31
N LEU A 133 9.81 -11.24 -0.03
CA LEU A 133 9.21 -10.17 -0.82
C LEU A 133 7.71 -10.05 -0.55
N ALA A 134 6.99 -11.17 -0.46
CA ALA A 134 5.56 -11.18 -0.17
C ALA A 134 5.26 -10.56 1.20
N TRP A 135 6.01 -10.95 2.24
CA TRP A 135 5.87 -10.35 3.58
C TRP A 135 6.25 -8.87 3.60
N ALA A 136 7.35 -8.49 2.93
CA ALA A 136 7.75 -7.08 2.84
C ALA A 136 6.68 -6.22 2.17
N PHE A 137 6.04 -6.73 1.10
CA PHE A 137 4.90 -6.06 0.47
C PHE A 137 3.78 -5.83 1.46
N VAL A 138 3.35 -6.87 2.18
CA VAL A 138 2.26 -6.77 3.17
C VAL A 138 2.59 -5.77 4.27
N VAL A 139 3.78 -5.83 4.85
CA VAL A 139 4.22 -4.88 5.90
C VAL A 139 4.18 -3.44 5.38
N LEU A 140 4.69 -3.18 4.18
CA LEU A 140 4.63 -1.83 3.59
C LEU A 140 3.19 -1.36 3.37
N ARG A 141 2.25 -2.27 3.06
CA ARG A 141 0.81 -1.93 2.93
C ARG A 141 0.19 -1.55 4.26
N TYR A 142 0.51 -2.25 5.35
CA TYR A 142 0.10 -1.86 6.70
C TYR A 142 0.62 -0.47 7.05
N VAL A 143 1.93 -0.24 6.87
CA VAL A 143 2.55 1.06 7.15
C VAL A 143 1.92 2.17 6.29
N HIS A 144 1.71 1.93 5.00
CA HIS A 144 1.04 2.88 4.11
C HIS A 144 -0.38 3.22 4.58
N ALA A 145 -1.19 2.21 4.91
CA ALA A 145 -2.56 2.40 5.39
C ALA A 145 -2.62 3.21 6.69
N VAL A 146 -1.72 2.93 7.63
CA VAL A 146 -1.61 3.68 8.89
C VAL A 146 -1.21 5.14 8.62
N ILE A 147 -0.19 5.37 7.78
CA ILE A 147 0.22 6.75 7.41
C ILE A 147 -0.95 7.48 6.76
N TYR A 148 -1.69 6.85 5.85
CA TYR A 148 -2.79 7.49 5.14
C TYR A 148 -3.94 7.86 6.10
N MET A 149 -4.36 6.93 6.96
CA MET A 149 -5.48 7.18 7.86
C MET A 149 -5.12 8.15 9.01
N ALA A 150 -3.97 7.97 9.67
CA ALA A 150 -3.61 8.72 10.86
C ALA A 150 -2.86 10.03 10.54
N VAL A 151 -1.72 9.94 9.87
CA VAL A 151 -0.79 11.07 9.71
C VAL A 151 -1.13 11.95 8.51
N ASN A 152 -1.56 11.33 7.41
CA ASN A 152 -1.87 11.93 6.11
C ASN A 152 -0.75 12.84 5.54
N TRP A 153 0.52 12.56 5.87
CA TRP A 153 1.64 13.30 5.32
C TRP A 153 2.07 12.73 3.96
N VAL A 154 1.96 13.57 2.92
CA VAL A 154 2.09 13.18 1.51
C VAL A 154 3.40 12.47 1.16
N PRO A 155 4.58 12.95 1.59
CA PRO A 155 5.84 12.30 1.25
C PRO A 155 5.96 10.88 1.81
N TYR A 156 5.58 10.63 3.07
CA TYR A 156 5.63 9.29 3.65
C TYR A 156 4.68 8.33 2.94
N ARG A 157 3.43 8.75 2.65
CA ARG A 157 2.48 7.88 1.93
C ARG A 157 2.98 7.57 0.52
N PHE A 158 3.55 8.54 -0.18
CA PHE A 158 4.12 8.30 -1.51
C PHE A 158 5.29 7.33 -1.45
N ALA A 159 6.21 7.51 -0.50
CA ALA A 159 7.39 6.66 -0.35
C ALA A 159 7.01 5.20 -0.06
N THR A 160 6.12 4.96 0.89
CA THR A 160 5.70 3.58 1.23
C THR A 160 4.90 2.93 0.10
N TRP A 161 4.06 3.69 -0.60
CA TRP A 161 3.39 3.23 -1.81
C TRP A 161 4.40 2.86 -2.90
N ALA A 162 5.35 3.74 -3.22
CA ALA A 162 6.36 3.50 -4.25
C ALA A 162 7.24 2.28 -3.92
N SER A 163 7.74 2.19 -2.69
CA SER A 163 8.50 1.04 -2.20
C SER A 163 7.72 -0.27 -2.36
N SER A 164 6.43 -0.29 -1.97
CA SER A 164 5.61 -1.49 -2.12
C SER A 164 5.34 -1.86 -3.59
N CYS A 165 5.26 -0.89 -4.50
CA CYS A 165 5.17 -1.14 -5.94
C CYS A 165 6.48 -1.72 -6.50
N ILE A 166 7.64 -1.24 -6.04
CA ILE A 166 8.95 -1.79 -6.42
C ILE A 166 9.07 -3.26 -5.96
N ILE A 167 8.74 -3.56 -4.70
CA ILE A 167 8.72 -4.94 -4.19
C ILE A 167 7.83 -5.84 -5.06
N LEU A 168 6.62 -5.38 -5.38
CA LEU A 168 5.70 -6.14 -6.23
C LEU A 168 6.27 -6.35 -7.63
N GLY A 169 6.89 -5.33 -8.24
CA GLY A 169 7.54 -5.46 -9.53
C GLY A 169 8.68 -6.47 -9.53
N VAL A 170 9.50 -6.49 -8.47
CA VAL A 170 10.56 -7.49 -8.29
C VAL A 170 9.97 -8.89 -8.12
N LEU A 171 8.89 -9.04 -7.37
CA LEU A 171 8.21 -10.33 -7.19
C LEU A 171 7.70 -10.89 -8.53
N TRP A 172 7.06 -10.06 -9.35
CA TRP A 172 6.62 -10.41 -10.71
C TRP A 172 7.80 -10.76 -11.62
N PHE A 173 8.85 -9.93 -11.63
CA PHE A 173 10.03 -10.18 -12.46
C PHE A 173 10.67 -11.53 -12.13
N ARG A 174 10.85 -11.82 -10.83
CA ARG A 174 11.40 -13.11 -10.38
C ARG A 174 10.56 -14.30 -10.80
N PHE A 175 9.24 -14.21 -10.63
CA PHE A 175 8.33 -15.28 -11.06
C PHE A 175 8.44 -15.53 -12.57
N VAL A 176 8.43 -14.47 -13.39
CA VAL A 176 8.59 -14.59 -14.85
C VAL A 176 9.94 -15.20 -15.22
N THR A 177 11.03 -14.84 -14.54
CA THR A 177 12.34 -15.46 -14.81
C THR A 177 12.41 -16.91 -14.37
N ALA A 178 11.73 -17.29 -13.29
CA ALA A 178 11.70 -18.67 -12.79
C ALA A 178 10.91 -19.60 -13.73
N VAL A 179 9.77 -19.14 -14.23
CA VAL A 179 8.89 -19.93 -15.10
C VAL A 179 9.26 -19.82 -16.58
N GLY A 180 9.64 -18.63 -17.05
CA GLY A 180 9.87 -18.36 -18.47
C GLY A 180 11.26 -18.74 -18.99
N LEU A 181 12.22 -18.99 -18.10
CA LEU A 181 13.57 -19.47 -18.43
C LEU A 181 13.84 -20.88 -17.85
N GLY A 182 12.85 -21.48 -17.19
CA GLY A 182 12.90 -22.83 -16.60
C GLY A 182 12.49 -23.93 -17.58
#